data_AF-A0A7H4LUW0-F1
#
_entry.id   AF-A0A7H4LUW0-F1
#
_cell.length_a   1.000
_cell.length_b   1.000
_cell.length_c   1.000
_cell.angle_alpha   90.00
_cell.angle_beta   90.00
_cell.angle_gamma   90.00
#
_symmetry.space_group_name_H-M   'P 1'
#
loop_
_entity.id
_entity.type
_entity.pdbx_description
1 polymer ?
#
loop_
_entity_poly.entity_id
_entity_poly.type
_entity_poly.pdbx_seq_one_letter_code
_entity_poly.pdbx_strand_id
1 'polypeptide(L)' 'MLTFHDAPLSEVVETLARYRSGVLRCDPAVADLRLSGTFPLGDPDAILQVIAQTLPITLRFITRYWVTLVPA' A
#
# COMPACT_ATOMS: atom_id res chain seq x y z
N MET A 1 -11.15 -11.47 0.59
CA MET A 1 -10.09 -10.98 -0.30
C MET A 1 -10.49 -9.61 -0.79
N LEU A 2 -9.55 -8.66 -0.86
CA LEU A 2 -9.74 -7.36 -1.51
C LEU A 2 -9.26 -7.50 -2.94
N THR A 3 -10.08 -7.11 -3.91
CA THR A 3 -9.71 -7.13 -5.32
C THR A 3 -9.69 -5.70 -5.83
N PHE A 4 -8.54 -5.26 -6.33
CA PHE A 4 -8.39 -3.97 -6.98
C PHE A 4 -8.17 -4.19 -8.47
N HIS A 5 -8.90 -3.45 -9.29
CA HIS A 5 -8.78 -3.48 -10.74
C HIS A 5 -8.44 -2.07 -11.21
N ASP A 6 -7.22 -1.87 -11.69
CA ASP A 6 -6.76 -0.60 -12.27
C ASP A 6 -6.94 0.60 -11.32
N ALA A 7 -6.82 0.35 -10.01
CA ALA A 7 -7.06 1.35 -8.97
C ALA A 7 -5.77 2.14 -8.66
N PRO A 8 -5.87 3.45 -8.38
CA PRO A 8 -4.71 4.23 -7.98
C PRO A 8 -4.18 3.75 -6.62
N LEU A 9 -2.85 3.79 -6.45
CA LEU A 9 -2.19 3.36 -5.22
C LEU A 9 -2.72 4.12 -4.00
N SER A 10 -3.11 5.39 -4.17
CA SER A 10 -3.70 6.19 -3.08
C SER A 10 -4.98 5.55 -2.52
N GLU A 11 -5.87 5.05 -3.37
CA GLU A 11 -7.13 4.41 -2.97
C GLU A 11 -6.86 3.06 -2.31
N VAL A 12 -5.91 2.29 -2.85
CA VAL A 12 -5.47 1.02 -2.24
C VAL A 12 -4.92 1.27 -0.85
N VAL A 13 -4.03 2.26 -0.71
CA VAL A 13 -3.41 2.65 0.56
C VAL A 13 -4.46 3.15 1.54
N GLU A 14 -5.41 3.97 1.12
CA GLU A 14 -6.48 4.45 1.99
C GLU A 14 -7.39 3.29 2.45
N THR A 15 -7.68 2.35 1.56
CA THR A 15 -8.43 1.14 1.89
C THR A 15 -7.68 0.30 2.90
N LEU A 16 -6.38 0.02 2.67
CA LEU A 16 -5.53 -0.72 3.60
C LEU A 16 -5.38 0.00 4.95
N ALA A 17 -5.33 1.33 4.95
CA ALA A 17 -5.27 2.13 6.17
C ALA A 17 -6.52 1.95 7.06
N ARG A 18 -7.67 1.61 6.48
CA ARG A 18 -8.89 1.28 7.25
C ARG A 18 -8.83 -0.10 7.91
N TYR A 19 -8.08 -1.03 7.33
CA TYR A 19 -7.92 -2.40 7.86
C TYR A 19 -6.68 -2.55 8.76
N ARG A 20 -5.75 -1.61 8.71
CA ARG A 20 -4.53 -1.60 9.52
C ARG A 20 -4.69 -0.67 10.72
N SER A 21 -4.30 -1.13 11.90
CA SER A 21 -4.12 -0.25 13.05
C SER A 21 -2.81 0.53 12.92
N GLY A 22 -2.86 1.78 12.46
CA GLY A 22 -1.69 2.65 12.34
C GLY A 22 -1.85 3.77 11.31
N VAL A 23 -0.77 4.51 11.07
CA VAL A 23 -0.65 5.52 10.02
C VAL A 23 0.01 4.89 8.80
N LEU A 24 -0.71 4.88 7.68
CA LEU A 24 -0.19 4.52 6.38
C LEU A 24 -0.27 5.75 5.49
N ARG A 25 0.87 6.20 4.96
CA ARG A 25 0.97 7.40 4.14
C ARG A 25 1.43 7.05 2.74
N CYS A 26 0.76 7.57 1.73
CA CYS A 26 1.17 7.46 0.34
C CYS A 26 1.91 8.73 -0.07
N ASP A 27 3.09 8.59 -0.68
CA ASP A 27 3.78 9.72 -1.30
C ASP A 27 3.08 10.11 -2.62
N PRO A 28 2.84 11.40 -2.88
CA PRO A 28 2.15 11.84 -4.09
C PRO A 28 2.84 11.38 -5.39
N ALA A 29 4.15 11.11 -5.37
CA ALA A 29 4.87 10.59 -6.53
C ALA A 29 4.43 9.17 -6.94
N VAL A 30 3.92 8.37 -6.00
CA VAL A 30 3.45 6.99 -6.24
C VAL A 30 1.93 6.86 -6.18
N ALA A 31 1.22 7.93 -5.80
CA ALA A 31 -0.23 7.95 -5.63
C ALA A 31 -1.01 7.63 -6.92
N ASP A 32 -0.45 8.01 -8.08
CA ASP A 32 -1.04 7.78 -9.41
C ASP A 32 -0.70 6.40 -9.99
N LEU A 33 0.19 5.63 -9.35
CA LEU A 33 0.54 4.30 -9.83
C LEU A 33 -0.68 3.37 -9.77
N ARG A 34 -0.97 2.72 -10.88
CA ARG A 34 -2.14 1.83 -10.99
C ARG A 34 -1.76 0.43 -10.52
N LEU A 35 -2.53 -0.07 -9.57
CA LEU A 35 -2.39 -1.41 -9.03
C LEU A 35 -3.59 -2.26 -9.46
N SER A 36 -3.29 -3.44 -9.99
CA SER A 36 -4.27 -4.48 -10.24
C SER A 36 -3.84 -5.74 -9.52
N GLY A 37 -4.69 -6.26 -8.63
CA GLY A 37 -4.33 -7.43 -7.85
C GLY A 37 -5.38 -7.83 -6.83
N THR A 38 -5.32 -9.08 -6.43
CA THR A 38 -6.16 -9.64 -5.38
C THR A 38 -5.30 -9.86 -4.14
N PHE A 39 -5.70 -9.25 -3.04
CA PHE A 39 -4.94 -9.23 -1.80
C PHE A 39 -5.75 -9.88 -0.66
N PRO A 40 -5.14 -10.74 0.16
CA PRO A 40 -5.82 -11.36 1.29
C PRO A 40 -5.96 -10.37 2.45
N LEU A 41 -7.17 -10.21 3.02
CA LEU A 41 -7.41 -9.30 4.18
C LEU A 41 -6.71 -9.74 5.48
N GLY A 42 -5.96 -10.85 5.47
CA GLY A 42 -5.34 -11.40 6.66
C GLY A 42 -4.21 -10.51 7.21
N ASP A 43 -3.44 -9.85 6.35
CA ASP A 43 -2.25 -9.11 6.79
C ASP A 43 -1.92 -7.93 5.86
N PRO A 44 -2.24 -6.67 6.25
CA PRO A 44 -2.00 -5.50 5.40
C PRO A 44 -0.51 -5.20 5.18
N ASP A 45 0.37 -5.56 6.10
CA ASP A 45 1.82 -5.36 5.95
C ASP A 45 2.41 -6.32 4.91
N ALA A 46 1.95 -7.58 4.87
CA ALA A 46 2.31 -8.52 3.80
C ALA A 46 1.86 -8.02 2.42
N ILE A 47 0.66 -7.41 2.35
CA ILE A 47 0.15 -6.81 1.11
C ILE A 47 1.07 -5.69 0.64
N LEU A 48 1.45 -4.77 1.53
CA LEU A 48 2.37 -3.67 1.21
C LEU A 48 3.71 -4.18 0.69
N GLN A 49 4.26 -5.25 1.29
CA GLN A 49 5.49 -5.89 0.83
C GLN A 49 5.35 -6.44 -0.59
N VAL A 50 4.25 -7.12 -0.91
CA VAL A 50 3.99 -7.64 -2.27
C VAL A 50 3.85 -6.49 -3.28
N ILE A 51 3.16 -5.42 -2.90
CA ILE A 51 3.01 -4.23 -3.76
C ILE A 51 4.39 -3.59 -4.01
N ALA A 52 5.23 -3.46 -2.98
CA ALA A 52 6.59 -2.94 -3.12
C ALA A 52 7.53 -3.83 -3.95
N GLN A 53 7.22 -5.11 -4.10
CA GLN A 53 7.98 -6.02 -4.97
C GLN A 53 7.50 -5.98 -6.43
N THR A 54 6.24 -5.61 -6.67
CA THR A 54 5.64 -5.58 -8.01
C THR A 54 5.71 -4.20 -8.66
N LEU A 55 5.79 -3.13 -7.87
CA LEU A 55 5.92 -1.75 -8.34
C LEU A 55 7.25 -1.14 -7.91
N PRO A 56 7.75 -0.10 -8.61
CA PRO A 56 8.97 0.62 -8.26
C PRO A 56 8.73 1.55 -7.06
N ILE A 57 8.33 0.97 -5.92
CA ILE A 57 8.06 1.68 -4.68
C ILE A 57 8.78 1.02 -3.50
N THR A 58 9.13 1.82 -2.50
CA THR A 58 9.79 1.39 -1.27
C THR A 58 8.92 1.73 -0.07
N LEU A 59 8.90 0.83 0.93
CA LEU A 59 8.22 1.07 2.20
C LEU A 59 9.18 1.68 3.21
N ARG A 60 8.89 2.91 3.65
CA ARG A 60 9.64 3.60 4.69
C ARG A 60 8.91 3.49 6.03
N PHE A 61 9.44 2.65 6.89
CA PHE A 61 8.94 2.45 8.26
C PHE A 61 9.57 3.51 9.16
N ILE A 62 8.78 4.47 9.64
CA ILE A 62 9.25 5.44 10.67
C ILE A 62 9.10 4.81 12.06
N THR A 63 7.97 4.14 12.30
CA THR A 63 7.72 3.36 13.52
C THR A 63 6.94 2.09 13.16
N ARG A 64 6.78 1.17 14.12
CA ARG A 64 5.91 -0.03 13.99
C ARG A 64 4.54 0.28 13.39
N TYR A 65 3.95 1.42 13.77
CA TYR A 65 2.61 1.80 13.33
C TYR A 65 2.62 2.87 12.23
N TRP A 66 3.78 3.38 11.82
CA TRP A 66 3.88 4.45 10.83
C TRP A 66 4.71 4.01 9.64
N VAL A 67 4.01 3.83 8.51
CA VAL A 67 4.61 3.41 7.25
C VAL A 67 4.29 4.47 6.19
N THR A 68 5.31 4.82 5.39
CA THR A 68 5.18 5.73 4.26
C THR A 68 5.62 5.01 3.00
N LEU A 69 4.77 4.93 1.99
CA LEU A 69 5.14 4.43 0.67
C LEU A 69 5.83 5.56 -0.07
N VAL A 70 7.07 5.35 -0.49
CA VAL A 70 7.88 6.30 -1.27
C VAL A 70 8.26 5.65 -2.60
N PRO A 71 8.50 6.41 -3.68
CA PRO A 71 9.09 5.83 -4.89
C PRO A 71 10.46 5.20 -4.59
N ALA A 72 10.79 4.11 -5.29
CA ALA A 72 12.10 3.46 -5.21
C ALA A 72 13.19 4.28 -5.93
#